data_AF-A0A2V5XTT8-F1
#
_entry.id   AF-A0A2V5XTT8-F1
#
_cell.length_a   1.000
_cell.length_b   1.000
_cell.length_c   1.000
_cell.angle_alpha   90.00
_cell.angle_beta   90.00
_cell.angle_gamma   90.00
#
_symmetry.space_group_name_H-M   'P 1'
#
loop_
_entity.id
_entity.type
_entity.pdbx_description
1 polymer ?
#
loop_
_entity_poly.entity_id
_entity_poly.type
_entity_poly.pdbx_seq_one_letter_code
_entity_poly.pdbx_strand_id
1 'polypeptide(L)'
;MTTINRVAFLGDYMPRQCGIATFTADICEAVAAEYPNCECIVGAVNDRPEGYDYSTRIRFEIDEKEIDSYRRAADFLNINNVEVVSVQHEFGIYGGPAGSHLLALLRDVHMPVVTTLHTVLREPNESQRFVMEQLDALSNRFIVMAEHGRGL
;
A
#
# COMPACT_ATOMS: atom_id res chain seq x y z
N MET A 1 -2.89 -10.03 24.43
CA MET A 1 -2.68 -9.32 23.16
C MET A 1 -3.19 -10.23 22.06
N THR A 2 -4.03 -9.74 21.15
CA THR A 2 -4.46 -10.49 19.97
C THR A 2 -3.28 -10.66 19.03
N THR A 3 -3.05 -11.88 18.55
CA THR A 3 -2.00 -12.19 17.57
C THR A 3 -2.53 -11.92 16.16
N ILE A 4 -1.82 -11.09 15.39
CA ILE A 4 -2.07 -10.89 13.96
C ILE A 4 -1.41 -12.04 13.21
N ASN A 5 -2.17 -12.71 12.36
CA ASN A 5 -1.77 -13.91 11.62
C ASN A 5 -1.62 -13.66 10.12
N ARG A 6 -2.20 -12.58 9.57
CA ARG A 6 -2.02 -12.24 8.15
C ARG A 6 -1.99 -10.74 7.90
N VAL A 7 -0.91 -10.27 7.27
CA VAL A 7 -0.69 -8.87 6.88
C VAL A 7 -0.45 -8.78 5.38
N ALA A 8 -1.11 -7.83 4.74
CA ALA A 8 -0.85 -7.48 3.34
C ALA A 8 -0.04 -6.20 3.24
N PHE A 9 1.06 -6.24 2.51
CA PHE A 9 1.84 -5.06 2.14
C PHE A 9 1.44 -4.60 0.74
N LEU A 10 1.15 -3.32 0.56
CA LEU A 10 0.62 -2.76 -0.68
C LEU A 10 1.51 -1.63 -1.19
N GLY A 11 1.97 -1.73 -2.43
CA GLY A 11 2.79 -0.71 -3.08
C GLY A 11 3.56 -1.30 -4.25
N ASP A 12 4.65 -0.63 -4.63
CA ASP A 12 5.60 -1.20 -5.59
C ASP A 12 6.34 -2.38 -4.95
N TYR A 13 6.79 -3.33 -5.77
CA TYR A 13 7.59 -4.46 -5.30
C TYR A 13 8.63 -4.91 -6.33
N MET A 14 9.71 -5.51 -5.84
CA MET A 14 10.77 -6.09 -6.67
C MET A 14 10.17 -7.18 -7.60
N PRO A 15 10.52 -7.22 -8.90
CA PRO A 15 11.75 -6.69 -9.50
C PRO A 15 11.63 -5.28 -10.12
N ARG A 16 10.55 -4.53 -9.87
CA ARG A 16 10.49 -3.11 -10.25
C ARG A 16 11.64 -2.36 -9.57
N GLN A 17 12.48 -1.68 -10.34
CA GLN A 17 13.66 -0.99 -9.82
C GLN A 17 13.33 0.44 -9.37
N CYS A 18 12.69 0.56 -8.21
CA CYS A 18 12.44 1.85 -7.55
C CYS A 18 12.67 1.73 -6.03
N GLY A 19 12.85 2.89 -5.36
CA GLY A 19 13.09 2.92 -3.92
C GLY A 19 11.93 2.35 -3.10
N ILE A 20 10.68 2.59 -3.54
CA ILE A 20 9.49 2.05 -2.89
C ILE A 20 9.44 0.53 -3.00
N ALA A 21 9.77 -0.04 -4.16
CA ALA A 21 9.82 -1.49 -4.35
C ALA A 21 10.81 -2.17 -3.40
N THR A 22 11.99 -1.58 -3.21
CA THR A 22 12.98 -2.06 -2.24
C THR A 22 12.44 -1.92 -0.81
N PHE A 23 11.85 -0.77 -0.46
CA PHE A 23 11.30 -0.55 0.87
C PHE A 23 10.18 -1.56 1.21
N THR A 24 9.23 -1.78 0.30
CA THR A 24 8.12 -2.73 0.50
C THR A 24 8.66 -4.15 0.70
N ALA A 25 9.68 -4.55 -0.06
CA ALA A 25 10.35 -5.84 0.12
C ALA A 25 11.02 -5.95 1.49
N ASP A 26 11.82 -4.95 1.86
CA ASP A 26 12.57 -4.96 3.12
C ASP A 26 11.64 -5.00 4.34
N ILE A 27 10.57 -4.20 4.36
CA ILE A 27 9.63 -4.20 5.49
C ILE A 27 8.81 -5.50 5.55
N CYS A 28 8.40 -6.04 4.41
CA CYS A 28 7.66 -7.29 4.35
C CYS A 28 8.51 -8.46 4.89
N GLU A 29 9.76 -8.57 4.45
CA GLU A 29 10.66 -9.64 4.91
C GLU A 29 11.09 -9.45 6.37
N ALA A 30 11.30 -8.21 6.82
CA ALA A 30 11.60 -7.93 8.22
C ALA A 30 10.45 -8.34 9.16
N VAL A 31 9.20 -8.03 8.80
CA VAL A 31 8.02 -8.43 9.58
C VAL A 31 7.85 -9.95 9.55
N ALA A 32 8.03 -10.60 8.40
CA ALA A 32 7.95 -12.05 8.29
C ALA A 32 9.02 -12.77 9.14
N ALA A 33 10.23 -12.20 9.22
CA ALA A 33 11.32 -12.74 10.04
C ALA A 33 11.05 -12.59 11.54
N GLU A 34 10.54 -11.44 11.97
CA GLU A 34 10.22 -11.17 13.38
C GLU A 34 8.97 -11.93 13.86
N TYR A 35 8.00 -12.15 12.97
CA TYR A 35 6.75 -12.85 13.28
C TYR A 35 6.53 -14.06 12.35
N PRO A 36 7.26 -15.18 12.55
CA PRO A 36 7.21 -16.34 11.64
C PRO A 36 5.83 -17.02 11.52
N ASN A 37 4.95 -16.81 12.50
CA ASN A 37 3.58 -17.33 12.48
C ASN A 37 2.59 -16.39 11.77
N CYS A 38 3.02 -15.18 11.39
CA CYS A 38 2.24 -14.23 10.62
C CYS A 38 2.55 -14.39 9.13
N GLU A 39 1.54 -14.72 8.35
CA GLU A 39 1.67 -14.74 6.90
C GLU A 39 1.75 -13.33 6.35
N CYS A 40 2.89 -13.00 5.74
CA CYS A 40 3.11 -11.74 5.06
C CYS A 40 2.94 -11.93 3.55
N ILE A 41 1.96 -11.25 2.98
CA ILE A 41 1.65 -11.26 1.54
C ILE A 41 1.80 -9.87 0.96
N VAL A 42 2.00 -9.76 -0.36
CA VAL A 42 2.15 -8.48 -1.03
C VAL A 42 1.13 -8.35 -2.17
N GLY A 43 0.55 -7.15 -2.29
CA GLY A 43 -0.15 -6.66 -3.47
C GLY A 43 0.74 -5.68 -4.21
N ALA A 44 1.19 -6.04 -5.41
CA ALA A 44 2.12 -5.23 -6.19
C ALA A 44 1.40 -4.33 -7.19
N VAL A 45 1.80 -3.05 -7.28
CA VAL A 45 1.30 -2.12 -8.30
C VAL A 45 2.24 -2.12 -9.51
N ASN A 46 1.67 -2.41 -10.68
CA ASN A 46 2.37 -2.51 -11.95
C ASN A 46 2.14 -1.25 -12.79
N ASP A 47 3.23 -0.68 -13.30
CA ASP A 47 3.23 0.46 -14.23
C ASP A 47 3.15 0.03 -15.71
N ARG A 48 3.20 -1.28 -15.96
CA ARG A 48 3.20 -1.89 -17.29
C ARG A 48 2.24 -3.10 -17.38
N PRO A 49 1.53 -3.28 -18.51
CA PRO A 49 0.50 -4.32 -18.66
C PRO A 49 1.02 -5.75 -18.51
N GLU A 50 2.28 -6.01 -18.87
CA GLU A 50 2.90 -7.32 -18.76
C GLU A 50 3.28 -7.72 -17.32
N GLY A 51 3.17 -6.79 -16.36
CA GLY A 51 3.58 -7.01 -14.97
C GLY A 51 5.06 -7.31 -14.82
N TYR A 52 5.43 -8.07 -13.79
CA TYR A 52 6.81 -8.48 -13.54
C TYR A 52 6.90 -9.95 -13.17
N ASP A 53 8.11 -10.52 -13.28
CA ASP A 53 8.38 -11.88 -12.83
C ASP A 53 8.52 -11.90 -11.29
N TYR A 54 7.38 -11.96 -10.63
CA TYR A 54 7.25 -11.87 -9.19
C TYR A 54 7.48 -13.22 -8.49
N SER A 55 8.00 -13.16 -7.26
CA SER A 55 8.06 -14.33 -6.39
C SER A 55 6.68 -14.68 -5.83
N THR A 56 6.58 -15.85 -5.17
CA THR A 56 5.35 -16.31 -4.50
C THR A 56 4.89 -15.41 -3.35
N ARG A 57 5.68 -14.40 -2.97
CA ARG A 57 5.29 -13.36 -2.01
C ARG A 57 4.13 -12.51 -2.53
N ILE A 58 4.10 -12.25 -3.84
CA ILE A 58 3.02 -11.52 -4.48
C ILE A 58 1.81 -12.44 -4.60
N ARG A 59 0.67 -12.00 -4.06
CA ARG A 59 -0.57 -12.77 -4.12
C ARG A 59 -1.60 -12.18 -5.08
N PHE A 60 -1.47 -10.91 -5.40
CA PHE A 60 -2.26 -10.23 -6.40
C PHE A 60 -1.49 -9.04 -6.96
N GLU A 61 -1.84 -8.66 -8.17
CA GLU A 61 -1.23 -7.56 -8.91
C GLU A 61 -2.32 -6.52 -9.22
N ILE A 62 -1.97 -5.25 -9.13
CA ILE A 62 -2.82 -4.11 -9.45
C ILE A 62 -2.21 -3.43 -10.67
N ASP A 63 -3.03 -3.22 -11.69
CA ASP A 63 -2.64 -2.38 -12.82
C ASP A 63 -2.86 -0.92 -12.41
N GLU A 64 -1.79 -0.14 -12.40
CA GLU A 64 -1.79 1.27 -11.99
C GLU A 64 -2.89 2.08 -12.70
N LYS A 65 -3.13 1.81 -13.99
CA LYS A 65 -4.00 2.61 -14.85
C LYS A 65 -5.46 2.16 -14.80
N GLU A 66 -5.74 0.97 -14.28
CA GLU A 66 -7.07 0.38 -14.27
C GLU A 66 -7.70 0.45 -12.88
N ILE A 67 -8.60 1.43 -12.68
CA ILE A 67 -9.28 1.65 -11.40
C ILE A 67 -10.06 0.40 -10.90
N ASP A 68 -10.57 -0.42 -11.81
CA ASP A 68 -11.27 -1.65 -11.44
C ASP A 68 -10.32 -2.73 -10.89
N SER A 69 -9.02 -2.64 -11.17
CA SER A 69 -8.01 -3.52 -10.56
C SER A 69 -7.89 -3.28 -9.06
N TYR A 70 -8.03 -2.02 -8.62
CA TYR A 70 -8.05 -1.65 -7.20
C TYR A 70 -9.27 -2.22 -6.46
N ARG A 71 -10.44 -2.22 -7.10
CA ARG A 71 -11.66 -2.83 -6.52
C ARG A 71 -11.52 -4.34 -6.37
N ARG A 72 -11.01 -5.02 -7.40
CA ARG A 72 -10.73 -6.47 -7.32
C ARG A 72 -9.68 -6.80 -6.25
N ALA A 73 -8.70 -5.93 -6.06
CA ALA A 73 -7.72 -6.09 -4.98
C ALA A 73 -8.38 -5.93 -3.59
N ALA A 74 -9.31 -5.00 -3.40
CA ALA A 74 -10.08 -4.90 -2.16
C ALA A 74 -10.91 -6.18 -1.92
N ASP A 75 -11.60 -6.70 -2.93
CA ASP A 75 -12.33 -7.96 -2.85
C ASP A 75 -11.40 -9.11 -2.44
N PHE A 76 -10.22 -9.21 -3.06
CA PHE A 76 -9.21 -10.20 -2.71
C PHE A 76 -8.83 -10.10 -1.23
N LEU A 77 -8.52 -8.90 -0.74
CA LEU A 77 -8.12 -8.69 0.66
C LEU A 77 -9.24 -9.10 1.63
N ASN A 78 -10.48 -8.72 1.33
CA ASN A 78 -11.65 -8.98 2.16
C ASN A 78 -11.98 -10.47 2.28
N ILE A 79 -11.82 -11.27 1.22
CA ILE A 79 -12.14 -12.71 1.25
C ILE A 79 -10.98 -13.59 1.75
N ASN A 80 -9.76 -13.04 1.82
CA ASN A 80 -8.55 -13.79 2.19
C ASN A 80 -8.11 -13.60 3.64
N ASN A 81 -9.01 -13.24 4.56
CA ASN A 81 -8.73 -13.09 5.99
C ASN A 81 -7.48 -12.23 6.29
N VAL A 82 -7.27 -11.16 5.51
CA VAL A 82 -6.21 -10.19 5.82
C VAL A 82 -6.67 -9.38 7.03
N GLU A 83 -5.82 -9.30 8.06
CA GLU A 83 -6.17 -8.63 9.32
C GLU A 83 -5.67 -7.18 9.36
N VAL A 84 -4.65 -6.83 8.56
CA VAL A 84 -4.12 -5.46 8.41
C VAL A 84 -3.55 -5.27 7.00
N VAL A 85 -3.77 -4.09 6.43
CA VAL A 85 -3.10 -3.64 5.20
C VAL A 85 -2.05 -2.58 5.54
N SER A 86 -0.80 -2.80 5.16
CA SER A 86 0.31 -1.85 5.25
C SER A 86 0.56 -1.22 3.88
N VAL A 87 0.18 0.04 3.71
CA VAL A 87 0.27 0.78 2.44
C VAL A 87 1.55 1.59 2.38
N GLN A 88 2.30 1.46 1.29
CA GLN A 88 3.51 2.25 1.01
C GLN A 88 3.16 3.39 0.06
N HIS A 89 2.72 4.52 0.59
CA HIS A 89 2.18 5.61 -0.24
C HIS A 89 3.24 6.57 -0.78
N GLU A 90 3.21 6.74 -2.09
CA GLU A 90 3.82 7.84 -2.82
C GLU A 90 2.87 8.29 -3.96
N PHE A 91 2.80 9.58 -4.25
CA PHE A 91 1.80 10.15 -5.19
C PHE A 91 1.90 9.60 -6.62
N GLY A 92 3.05 9.02 -7.00
CA GLY A 92 3.34 8.58 -8.37
C GLY A 92 3.10 7.10 -8.65
N ILE A 93 2.68 6.28 -7.68
CA ILE A 93 2.67 4.81 -7.85
C ILE A 93 1.29 4.25 -8.17
N TYR A 94 0.22 4.93 -7.78
CA TYR A 94 -1.14 4.37 -7.84
C TYR A 94 -1.96 4.85 -9.04
N GLY A 95 -1.42 5.70 -9.91
CA GLY A 95 -2.20 6.26 -11.02
C GLY A 95 -3.35 7.18 -10.59
N GLY A 96 -4.04 7.73 -11.58
CA GLY A 96 -4.99 8.82 -11.39
C GLY A 96 -4.32 10.11 -10.90
N PRO A 97 -5.09 11.21 -10.73
CA PRO A 97 -4.54 12.44 -10.16
C PRO A 97 -3.96 12.18 -8.77
N ALA A 98 -2.65 12.40 -8.62
CA ALA A 98 -1.91 12.25 -7.36
C ALA A 98 -2.12 10.89 -6.65
N GLY A 99 -2.21 9.78 -7.38
CA GLY A 99 -2.36 8.45 -6.78
C GLY A 99 -3.78 8.12 -6.30
N SER A 100 -4.78 8.90 -6.72
CA SER A 100 -6.16 8.77 -6.24
C SER A 100 -6.85 7.43 -6.54
N HIS A 101 -6.35 6.59 -7.45
CA HIS A 101 -6.96 5.26 -7.64
C HIS A 101 -6.81 4.37 -6.40
N LEU A 102 -5.77 4.55 -5.58
CA LEU A 102 -5.63 3.86 -4.30
C LEU A 102 -6.90 4.02 -3.43
N LEU A 103 -7.54 5.19 -3.48
CA LEU A 103 -8.74 5.47 -2.71
C LEU A 103 -9.92 4.56 -3.08
N ALA A 104 -9.94 3.99 -4.29
CA ALA A 104 -10.94 2.99 -4.67
C ALA A 104 -10.76 1.70 -3.87
N LEU A 105 -9.52 1.25 -3.67
CA LEU A 105 -9.23 0.09 -2.83
C LEU A 105 -9.53 0.40 -1.35
N LEU A 106 -9.03 1.53 -0.85
CA LEU A 106 -9.10 1.83 0.59
C LEU A 106 -10.52 2.09 1.11
N ARG A 107 -11.45 2.50 0.25
CA ARG A 107 -12.87 2.63 0.62
C ARG A 107 -13.58 1.29 0.78
N ASP A 108 -13.09 0.25 0.10
CA ASP A 108 -13.78 -1.02 -0.03
C ASP A 108 -13.18 -2.11 0.87
N VAL A 109 -12.01 -1.87 1.48
CA VAL A 109 -11.41 -2.81 2.46
C VAL A 109 -12.07 -2.73 3.84
N HIS A 110 -12.22 -3.88 4.49
CA HIS A 110 -12.88 -3.98 5.79
C HIS A 110 -11.92 -4.09 6.98
N MET A 111 -10.64 -4.34 6.72
CA MET A 111 -9.61 -4.45 7.75
C MET A 111 -8.87 -3.11 7.96
N PRO A 112 -8.22 -2.91 9.11
CA PRO A 112 -7.46 -1.70 9.36
C PRO A 112 -6.34 -1.44 8.35
N VAL A 113 -6.18 -0.16 8.01
CA VAL A 113 -5.15 0.34 7.08
C VAL A 113 -4.10 1.14 7.86
N VAL A 114 -2.83 0.81 7.65
CA VAL A 114 -1.68 1.56 8.13
C VAL A 114 -0.93 2.10 6.91
N THR A 115 -0.87 3.42 6.77
CA THR A 115 -0.26 4.05 5.59
C THR A 115 1.08 4.67 5.95
N THR A 116 2.14 4.19 5.32
CA THR A 116 3.47 4.81 5.36
C THR A 116 3.56 5.88 4.29
N LEU A 117 3.78 7.13 4.68
CA LEU A 117 3.94 8.26 3.77
C LEU A 117 5.42 8.45 3.44
N HIS A 118 5.81 8.10 2.21
CA HIS A 118 7.17 8.32 1.70
C HIS A 118 7.41 9.76 1.25
N THR A 119 6.34 10.49 0.98
CA THR A 119 6.36 11.93 0.69
C THR A 119 5.30 12.63 1.53
N VAL A 120 5.71 13.62 2.32
CA VAL A 120 4.83 14.55 3.04
C VAL A 120 5.10 15.95 2.52
N LEU A 121 4.10 16.58 1.90
CA LEU A 121 4.25 17.88 1.25
C LEU A 121 3.80 19.00 2.18
N ARG A 122 4.66 20.01 2.35
CA ARG A 122 4.31 21.23 3.09
C ARG A 122 3.25 22.08 2.38
N GLU A 123 3.32 22.12 1.05
CA GLU A 123 2.43 22.92 0.20
C GLU A 123 1.87 22.00 -0.91
N PRO A 124 0.90 21.14 -0.60
CA PRO A 124 0.30 20.26 -1.60
C PRO A 124 -0.57 21.08 -2.56
N ASN A 125 -0.58 20.70 -3.84
CA ASN A 125 -1.58 21.17 -4.79
C ASN A 125 -2.98 20.60 -4.46
N GLU A 126 -4.02 21.03 -5.18
CA GLU A 126 -5.40 20.63 -4.92
C GLU A 126 -5.60 19.10 -4.94
N SER A 127 -5.07 18.41 -5.96
CA SER A 127 -5.19 16.96 -6.08
C SER A 127 -4.45 16.21 -4.98
N GLN A 128 -3.24 16.67 -4.62
CA GLN A 128 -2.44 16.08 -3.54
C GLN A 128 -3.13 16.28 -2.19
N ARG A 129 -3.66 17.48 -1.92
CA ARG A 129 -4.41 17.79 -0.71
C ARG A 129 -5.64 16.90 -0.60
N PHE A 130 -6.41 16.80 -1.68
CA PHE A 130 -7.57 15.92 -1.74
C PHE A 130 -7.22 14.47 -1.40
N VAL A 131 -6.16 13.92 -2.02
CA VAL A 131 -5.73 12.55 -1.72
C VAL A 131 -5.32 12.40 -0.27
N MET A 132 -4.55 13.33 0.30
CA MET A 132 -4.15 13.28 1.71
C MET A 132 -5.33 13.34 2.68
N GLU A 133 -6.32 14.20 2.44
CA GLU A 133 -7.54 14.28 3.24
C GLU A 133 -8.35 12.98 3.18
N GLN A 134 -8.40 12.34 2.02
CA GLN A 134 -9.06 11.04 1.88
C GLN A 134 -8.27 9.92 2.55
N LEU A 135 -6.94 9.92 2.45
CA LEU A 135 -6.09 8.96 3.16
C LEU A 135 -6.24 9.09 4.68
N ASP A 136 -6.38 10.31 5.21
CA ASP A 136 -6.59 10.56 6.64
C ASP A 136 -7.91 9.96 7.13
N ALA A 137 -8.97 10.11 6.33
CA ALA A 137 -10.26 9.52 6.64
C ALA A 137 -10.29 7.97 6.55
N LEU A 138 -9.44 7.38 5.70
CA LEU A 138 -9.45 5.94 5.39
C LEU A 138 -8.36 5.14 6.11
N SER A 139 -7.32 5.79 6.62
CA SER A 139 -6.21 5.14 7.32
C SER A 139 -6.46 5.15 8.83
N ASN A 140 -6.20 4.03 9.50
CA ASN A 140 -6.24 3.98 10.96
C ASN A 140 -4.99 4.60 11.58
N ARG A 141 -3.83 4.52 10.90
CA ARG A 141 -2.57 5.11 11.36
C ARG A 141 -1.72 5.56 10.17
N PHE A 142 -0.96 6.62 10.39
CA PHE A 142 0.14 7.02 9.53
C PHE A 142 1.49 6.68 10.14
N ILE A 143 2.42 6.30 9.27
CA ILE A 143 3.86 6.25 9.56
C ILE A 143 4.53 7.29 8.67
N VAL A 144 5.32 8.18 9.29
CA VAL A 144 6.16 9.16 8.57
C VAL A 144 7.62 8.87 8.89
N MET A 145 8.50 9.05 7.92
CA MET A 145 9.92 8.70 8.08
C MET A 145 10.72 9.68 8.94
N ALA A 146 10.23 10.91 9.10
CA ALA A 146 10.92 11.96 9.84
C ALA A 146 9.95 12.74 10.74
N GLU A 147 10.43 13.11 11.93
CA GLU A 147 9.66 13.88 12.93
C GLU A 147 9.09 15.18 12.35
N HIS A 148 9.82 15.83 11.43
CA HIS A 148 9.34 17.04 10.76
C HIS A 148 8.02 16.83 10.02
N GLY A 149 7.80 15.64 9.43
CA GLY A 149 6.57 15.29 8.74
C GLY A 149 5.38 15.02 9.67
N ARG A 150 5.57 14.93 11.00
CA ARG A 150 4.49 14.60 11.94
C ARG A 150 3.48 15.76 12.12
N GLY A 151 3.92 17.00 11.91
CA GLY A 151 3.11 18.20 12.13
C GLY A 151 2.70 18.93 10.85
N LEU A 152 2.98 18.34 9.68
CA LEU A 152 2.57 18.84 8.38
C LEU A 152 1.26 18.16 7.96
#